data_AF-H5Y544-F1
#
_entry.id   AF-H5Y544-F1
#
_cell.length_a   1.000
_cell.length_b   1.000
_cell.length_c   1.000
_cell.angle_alpha   90.00
_cell.angle_beta   90.00
_cell.angle_gamma   90.00
#
_symmetry.space_group_name_H-M   'P 1'
#
loop_
_entity.id
_entity.type
_entity.pdbx_description
1 polymer ?
#
loop_
_entity_poly.entity_id
_entity_poly.type
_entity_poly.pdbx_seq_one_letter_code
_entity_poly.pdbx_strand_id
1 'polypeptide(L)'
;MVKKNFLLTTAILFVGTSFIIGSYLIGNSIQSVAMRDSDQVSIDNKVLSLSQTAKYLNMTEDEILGIIQTEKSILEKTGSFHGRMFPYFTVNSKQYFYLNEIDEWLKEVSSGRREYNTTAGWML
;
A
#
# COMPACT_ATOMS: atom_id res chain seq x y z
N MET A 1 61.75 26.20 6.89
CA MET A 1 61.07 25.35 7.88
C MET A 1 59.60 25.78 7.98
N VAL A 2 58.76 25.40 7.00
CA VAL A 2 57.31 25.74 7.01
C VAL A 2 56.54 24.60 6.34
N LYS A 3 56.22 23.54 7.10
CA LYS A 3 55.30 22.46 6.65
C LYS A 3 54.36 21.93 7.75
N LYS A 4 54.29 22.59 8.91
CA LYS A 4 53.59 22.04 10.09
C LYS A 4 52.11 22.43 10.20
N ASN A 5 51.68 23.50 9.52
CA ASN A 5 50.32 24.05 9.67
C ASN A 5 49.37 23.70 8.51
N PHE A 6 49.88 23.22 7.37
CA PHE A 6 49.06 22.84 6.21
C PHE A 6 48.21 21.60 6.50
N LEU A 7 48.78 20.63 7.22
CA LEU A 7 48.13 19.36 7.59
C LEU A 7 46.91 19.57 8.52
N LEU A 8 46.99 20.59 9.37
CA LEU A 8 45.93 20.97 10.29
C LEU A 8 44.76 21.63 9.54
N THR A 9 45.06 22.53 8.60
CA THR A 9 44.03 23.16 7.77
C THR A 9 43.32 22.16 6.86
N THR A 10 44.04 21.19 6.29
CA THR A 10 43.41 20.14 5.46
C THR A 10 42.48 19.24 6.26
N ALA A 11 42.84 18.88 7.50
CA ALA A 11 42.02 18.02 8.35
C ALA A 11 40.66 18.64 8.68
N ILE A 12 40.64 19.95 8.99
CA ILE A 12 39.40 20.69 9.29
C ILE A 12 38.47 20.71 8.08
N LEU A 13 39.04 20.86 6.87
CA LEU A 13 38.28 20.91 5.63
C LEU A 13 37.66 19.55 5.26
N PHE A 14 38.36 18.45 5.55
CA PHE A 14 37.82 17.09 5.38
C PHE A 14 36.70 16.78 6.37
N VAL A 15 36.84 17.14 7.65
CA VAL A 15 35.80 16.89 8.66
C VAL A 15 34.52 17.68 8.34
N GLY A 16 34.65 18.93 7.91
CA GLY A 16 33.51 19.77 7.53
C GLY A 16 32.72 19.19 6.34
N THR A 17 33.42 18.70 5.31
CA THR A 17 32.77 18.13 4.13
C THR A 17 32.08 16.80 4.41
N SER A 18 32.65 15.95 5.26
CA SER A 18 32.01 14.70 5.70
C SER A 18 30.69 14.93 6.46
N PHE A 19 30.61 15.98 7.28
CA PHE A 19 29.40 16.31 8.03
C PHE A 19 28.24 16.73 7.11
N ILE A 20 28.53 17.53 6.07
CA ILE A 20 27.53 17.98 5.10
C ILE A 20 26.99 16.79 4.30
N ILE A 21 27.88 15.91 3.81
CA ILE A 21 27.48 14.74 3.01
C ILE A 21 26.67 13.74 3.87
N GLY A 22 27.10 13.49 5.11
CA GLY A 22 26.37 12.63 6.04
C GLY A 22 24.97 13.16 6.35
N SER A 23 24.85 14.47 6.58
CA SER A 23 23.55 15.12 6.84
C SER A 23 22.64 15.08 5.61
N TYR A 24 23.20 15.23 4.41
CA TYR A 24 22.43 15.16 3.16
C TYR A 24 21.90 13.74 2.89
N LEU A 25 22.73 12.70 3.09
CA LEU A 25 22.31 11.30 2.95
C LEU A 25 21.24 10.91 3.97
N ILE A 26 21.42 11.29 5.24
CA ILE A 26 20.46 11.01 6.30
C ILE A 26 19.16 11.80 6.08
N GLY A 27 19.23 13.07 5.67
CA GLY A 27 18.06 13.90 5.39
C GLY A 27 17.19 13.34 4.26
N ASN A 28 17.81 12.88 3.16
CA ASN A 28 17.09 12.27 2.05
C ASN A 28 16.48 10.91 2.43
N SER A 29 17.18 10.13 3.26
CA SER A 29 16.65 8.88 3.82
C SER A 29 15.48 9.14 4.76
N ILE A 30 15.57 10.15 5.64
CA ILE A 30 14.50 10.53 6.57
C ILE A 30 13.29 11.07 5.81
N GLN A 31 13.45 11.81 4.71
CA GLN A 31 12.30 12.25 3.90
C GLN A 31 11.57 11.05 3.27
N SER A 32 12.30 10.03 2.81
CA SER A 32 11.69 8.79 2.31
C SER A 32 11.03 7.92 3.39
N VAL A 33 11.43 8.08 4.66
CA VAL A 33 10.85 7.38 5.82
C VAL A 33 9.68 8.16 6.43
N ALA A 34 9.77 9.49 6.49
CA ALA A 34 8.70 10.38 6.97
C ALA A 34 7.49 10.38 6.01
N MET A 35 7.71 10.14 4.72
CA MET A 35 6.63 9.87 3.75
C MET A 35 6.02 8.46 3.89
N ARG A 36 6.62 7.56 4.66
CA ARG A 36 6.09 6.20 4.93
C ARG A 36 5.39 6.09 6.29
N ASP A 37 5.43 7.13 7.12
CA ASP A 37 4.97 7.05 8.52
C ASP A 37 3.98 8.17 8.91
N SER A 38 3.26 8.74 7.92
CA SER A 38 2.17 9.69 8.19
C SER A 38 0.79 9.05 8.20
N ASP A 39 0.68 7.80 8.67
CA ASP A 39 -0.59 7.12 8.93
C ASP A 39 -0.55 6.23 10.19
N GLN A 40 0.24 6.59 11.21
CA GLN A 40 0.03 6.05 12.56
C GLN A 40 -0.92 6.95 13.36
N VAL A 41 -2.14 7.07 12.88
CA VAL A 41 -3.28 7.28 13.77
C VAL A 41 -3.77 5.89 14.14
N SER A 42 -3.38 5.41 15.32
CA SER A 42 -3.92 4.22 15.98
C SER A 42 -5.35 4.47 16.47
N ILE A 43 -6.22 4.89 15.56
CA ILE A 43 -7.61 4.49 15.63
C ILE A 43 -7.60 3.03 15.18
N ASP A 44 -8.37 2.17 15.84
CA ASP A 44 -8.78 0.86 15.34
C ASP A 44 -9.50 1.08 14.00
N ASN A 45 -8.74 1.40 12.97
CA ASN A 45 -9.20 1.84 11.67
C ASN A 45 -9.58 0.56 10.95
N LYS A 46 -10.81 0.13 11.24
CA LYS A 46 -11.47 -0.95 10.53
C LYS A 46 -11.74 -0.60 9.06
N VAL A 47 -11.40 0.61 8.59
CA VAL A 47 -11.52 0.99 7.19
C VAL A 47 -10.12 0.99 6.56
N LEU A 48 -9.97 0.19 5.52
CA LEU A 48 -8.74 0.00 4.76
C LEU A 48 -8.85 0.67 3.39
N SER A 49 -7.71 1.14 2.87
CA SER A 49 -7.53 1.45 1.45
C SER A 49 -7.34 0.18 0.61
N LEU A 50 -7.35 0.32 -0.72
CA LEU A 50 -7.07 -0.80 -1.63
C LEU A 50 -5.73 -1.48 -1.34
N SER A 51 -4.67 -0.70 -1.18
CA SER A 51 -3.33 -1.23 -0.89
C SER A 51 -3.24 -1.95 0.45
N GLN A 52 -3.89 -1.40 1.49
CA GLN A 52 -3.97 -2.06 2.80
C GLN A 52 -4.80 -3.36 2.74
N THR A 53 -5.86 -3.39 1.95
CA THR A 53 -6.70 -4.58 1.76
C THR A 53 -5.96 -5.67 1.00
N ALA A 54 -5.23 -5.29 -0.06
CA ALA A 54 -4.33 -6.19 -0.81
C ALA A 54 -3.31 -6.84 0.12
N LYS A 55 -2.66 -6.02 0.95
CA LYS A 55 -1.73 -6.49 1.97
C LYS A 55 -2.41 -7.39 3.02
N TYR A 56 -3.61 -7.03 3.48
CA TYR A 56 -4.35 -7.80 4.49
C TYR A 56 -4.73 -9.20 3.97
N LEU A 57 -5.24 -9.28 2.75
CA LEU A 57 -5.65 -10.53 2.10
C LEU A 57 -4.49 -11.31 1.49
N ASN A 58 -3.28 -10.75 1.52
CA ASN A 58 -2.10 -11.28 0.84
C ASN A 58 -2.36 -11.54 -0.66
N MET A 59 -2.99 -10.57 -1.31
CA MET A 59 -3.32 -10.52 -2.74
C MET A 59 -2.72 -9.26 -3.37
N THR A 60 -2.65 -9.23 -4.69
CA THR A 60 -2.34 -8.01 -5.44
C THR A 60 -3.56 -7.09 -5.54
N GLU A 61 -3.32 -5.79 -5.75
CA GLU A 61 -4.42 -4.83 -5.96
C GLU A 61 -5.26 -5.20 -7.20
N ASP A 62 -4.60 -5.69 -8.26
CA ASP A 62 -5.25 -6.15 -9.49
C ASP A 62 -6.17 -7.36 -9.26
N GLU A 63 -5.77 -8.30 -8.39
CA GLU A 63 -6.64 -9.42 -8.02
C GLU A 63 -7.90 -8.95 -7.29
N ILE A 64 -7.78 -8.01 -6.34
CA ILE A 64 -8.93 -7.44 -5.65
C ILE A 64 -9.86 -6.72 -6.64
N LEU A 65 -9.31 -5.88 -7.51
CA LEU A 65 -10.08 -5.19 -8.53
C LEU A 65 -10.74 -6.17 -9.49
N GLY A 66 -10.03 -7.21 -9.90
CA GLY A 66 -10.55 -8.27 -10.75
C GLY A 66 -11.72 -9.03 -10.12
N ILE A 67 -11.65 -9.31 -8.81
CA ILE A 67 -12.78 -9.89 -8.06
C ILE A 67 -13.99 -8.95 -8.14
N ILE A 68 -13.83 -7.67 -7.78
CA ILE A 68 -14.92 -6.69 -7.79
C ILE A 68 -15.55 -6.55 -9.18
N GLN A 69 -14.74 -6.50 -10.22
CA GLN A 69 -15.21 -6.39 -11.61
C GLN A 69 -15.95 -7.65 -12.06
N THR A 70 -15.43 -8.83 -11.71
CA THR A 70 -16.06 -10.12 -12.05
C THR A 70 -17.45 -10.20 -11.44
N GLU A 71 -17.60 -9.90 -10.16
CA GLU A 71 -18.88 -9.97 -9.47
C GLU A 71 -19.88 -8.93 -10.00
N LYS A 72 -19.42 -7.71 -10.29
CA LYS A 72 -20.25 -6.70 -10.97
C LYS A 72 -20.74 -7.19 -12.32
N SER A 73 -19.85 -7.74 -13.14
CA SER A 73 -20.21 -8.27 -14.45
C SER A 73 -21.25 -9.39 -14.34
N ILE A 74 -21.12 -10.28 -13.35
CA ILE A 74 -22.12 -11.30 -13.06
C ILE A 74 -23.46 -10.64 -12.73
N LEU A 75 -23.49 -9.73 -11.75
CA LEU A 75 -24.71 -9.03 -11.32
C LEU A 75 -25.41 -8.31 -12.50
N GLU A 76 -24.65 -7.64 -13.35
CA GLU A 76 -25.18 -6.92 -14.52
C GLU A 76 -25.75 -7.88 -15.58
N LYS A 77 -25.11 -9.04 -15.81
CA LYS A 77 -25.54 -10.02 -16.81
C LYS A 77 -26.74 -10.85 -16.37
N THR A 78 -26.81 -11.21 -15.09
CA THR A 78 -27.83 -12.12 -14.54
C THR A 78 -28.94 -11.38 -13.80
N GLY A 79 -28.76 -10.08 -13.49
CA GLY A 79 -29.65 -9.29 -12.65
C GLY A 79 -29.59 -9.66 -11.16
N SER A 80 -28.75 -10.62 -10.76
CA SER A 80 -28.62 -11.06 -9.36
C SER A 80 -27.26 -11.69 -9.07
N PHE A 81 -26.75 -11.50 -7.86
CA PHE A 81 -25.52 -12.14 -7.41
C PHE A 81 -25.84 -13.11 -6.27
N HIS A 82 -25.28 -14.32 -6.32
CA HIS A 82 -25.50 -15.32 -5.27
C HIS A 82 -24.52 -15.10 -4.12
N GLY A 83 -25.05 -14.75 -2.96
CA GLY A 83 -24.27 -14.48 -1.76
C GLY A 83 -23.81 -13.02 -1.66
N ARG A 84 -22.78 -12.80 -0.85
CA ARG A 84 -22.17 -11.49 -0.60
C ARG A 84 -21.10 -11.19 -1.65
N MET A 85 -21.20 -10.01 -2.27
CA MET A 85 -20.14 -9.44 -3.11
C MET A 85 -19.00 -8.89 -2.26
N PHE A 86 -17.81 -8.77 -2.85
CA PHE A 86 -16.64 -8.17 -2.25
C PHE A 86 -16.99 -6.77 -1.74
N PRO A 87 -16.95 -6.55 -0.42
CA PRO A 87 -17.51 -5.34 0.17
C PRO A 87 -16.55 -4.17 0.01
N TYR A 88 -17.04 -3.10 -0.59
CA TYR A 88 -16.33 -1.83 -0.67
C TYR A 88 -17.34 -0.69 -0.69
N PHE A 89 -16.88 0.51 -0.34
CA PHE A 89 -17.62 1.75 -0.57
C PHE A 89 -16.71 2.76 -1.26
N THR A 90 -17.33 3.70 -1.99
CA THR A 90 -16.59 4.65 -2.82
C THR A 90 -16.74 6.06 -2.27
N VAL A 91 -15.63 6.76 -2.08
CA VAL A 91 -15.59 8.19 -1.74
C VAL A 91 -14.66 8.89 -2.73
N ASN A 92 -15.17 9.86 -3.49
CA ASN A 92 -14.39 10.61 -4.49
C ASN A 92 -13.61 9.70 -5.45
N SER A 93 -14.29 8.68 -6.00
CA SER A 93 -13.70 7.67 -6.90
C SER A 93 -12.60 6.79 -6.29
N LYS A 94 -12.39 6.85 -4.97
CA LYS A 94 -11.49 5.94 -4.24
C LYS A 94 -12.31 4.89 -3.51
N GLN A 95 -11.85 3.65 -3.57
CA GLN A 95 -12.49 2.53 -2.88
C GLN A 95 -11.88 2.34 -1.50
N TYR A 96 -12.76 2.08 -0.54
CA TYR A 96 -12.46 1.82 0.85
C TYR A 96 -13.18 0.56 1.31
N PHE A 97 -12.60 -0.13 2.28
CA PHE A 97 -12.98 -1.50 2.65
C PHE A 97 -13.13 -1.61 4.16
N TYR A 98 -14.31 -1.99 4.64
CA TYR A 98 -14.53 -2.20 6.06
C TYR A 98 -14.13 -3.64 6.44
N LEU A 99 -13.12 -3.76 7.30
CA LEU A 99 -12.44 -5.01 7.68
C LEU A 99 -13.40 -6.11 8.11
N ASN A 100 -14.38 -5.78 8.96
CA ASN A 100 -15.36 -6.76 9.42
C ASN A 100 -16.16 -7.37 8.25
N GLU A 101 -16.50 -6.56 7.25
CA GLU A 101 -17.25 -7.03 6.08
C GLU A 101 -16.36 -7.90 5.20
N ILE A 102 -15.09 -7.55 5.08
CA ILE A 102 -14.08 -8.36 4.38
C ILE A 102 -13.96 -9.73 5.07
N ASP A 103 -13.92 -9.79 6.40
CA ASP A 103 -13.85 -11.05 7.14
C ASP A 103 -15.11 -11.90 6.97
N GLU A 104 -16.29 -11.29 6.94
CA GLU A 104 -17.54 -11.99 6.66
C GLU A 104 -17.59 -12.51 5.23
N TRP A 105 -17.19 -11.70 4.25
CA TRP A 105 -17.06 -12.11 2.87
C TRP A 105 -16.06 -13.27 2.74
N LEU A 106 -14.89 -13.19 3.40
CA LEU A 106 -13.85 -14.21 3.35
C LEU A 106 -14.35 -15.57 3.86
N LYS A 107 -15.13 -15.58 4.95
CA LYS A 107 -15.78 -16.79 5.48
C LYS A 107 -16.75 -17.40 4.48
N GLU A 108 -17.55 -16.57 3.82
CA GLU A 108 -18.54 -17.04 2.84
C GLU A 108 -17.87 -17.61 1.60
N VAL A 109 -16.93 -16.88 0.98
CA VAL A 109 -16.28 -17.31 -0.26
C VAL A 109 -15.40 -18.54 -0.06
N SER A 110 -14.74 -18.66 1.09
CA SER A 110 -13.96 -19.86 1.42
C SER A 110 -14.86 -21.08 1.65
N SER A 111 -15.98 -20.91 2.35
CA SER A 111 -16.96 -21.98 2.58
C SER A 111 -17.63 -22.43 1.27
N GLY A 112 -17.98 -21.47 0.42
CA GLY A 112 -18.56 -21.70 -0.90
C GLY A 112 -17.55 -22.09 -1.98
N ARG A 113 -16.25 -22.09 -1.66
CA ARG A 113 -15.15 -22.36 -2.61
C ARG A 113 -15.28 -21.55 -3.90
N ARG A 114 -15.63 -20.27 -3.75
CA ARG A 114 -15.88 -19.40 -4.90
C ARG A 114 -14.56 -19.17 -5.65
N GLU A 115 -14.58 -19.41 -6.96
CA GLU A 115 -13.41 -19.25 -7.81
C GLU A 115 -13.51 -17.96 -8.61
N TYR A 116 -12.37 -17.26 -8.73
CA TYR A 116 -12.24 -16.05 -9.52
C TYR A 116 -11.09 -16.23 -10.50
N ASN A 117 -11.33 -15.90 -11.77
CA ASN A 117 -10.27 -15.82 -12.77
C ASN A 117 -10.00 -14.35 -13.09
N THR A 118 -9.15 -13.72 -12.28
CA THR A 118 -8.80 -12.30 -12.39
C THR A 118 -7.83 -12.02 -13.54
N THR A 119 -7.10 -13.05 -14.02
CA THR A 119 -6.18 -12.94 -15.16
C THR A 119 -6.90 -12.88 -16.51
N ALA A 120 -8.12 -13.42 -16.59
CA ALA A 120 -8.94 -13.37 -17.80
C ALA A 120 -9.58 -11.98 -18.07
N GLY A 121 -9.47 -11.03 -17.13
CA GLY A 121 -10.12 -9.71 -17.19
C GLY A 121 -9.60 -8.75 -18.25
N TRP A 122 -8.51 -9.07 -18.96
CA TRP A 122 -8.00 -8.27 -20.09
C TRP A 122 -8.49 -8.76 -21.46
N MET A 123 -9.30 -9.83 -21.51
CA MET A 123 -9.89 -10.37 -22.73
C MET A 123 -11.42 -10.32 -22.70
N LEU A 124 -11.98 -9.13 -22.49
CA LEU A 124 -13.35 -8.80 -22.88
C LEU A 124 -13.36 -7.47 -23.66
#